data_AF-A0A2M7IDD9-F1
#
_entry.id   AF-A0A2M7IDD9-F1
#
_cell.length_a   1.000
_cell.length_b   1.000
_cell.length_c   1.000
_cell.angle_alpha   90.00
_cell.angle_beta   90.00
_cell.angle_gamma   90.00
#
_symmetry.space_group_name_H-M   'P 1'
#
loop_
_entity.id
_entity.type
_entity.pdbx_description
1 polymer ?
#
loop_
_entity_poly.entity_id
_entity_poly.type
_entity_poly.pdbx_seq_one_letter_code
_entity_poly.pdbx_strand_id
1 'polypeptide(L)'
;MVVVTIIVLLTSATIVTYTAFLKQSRDAKRKADLEQIRAALEMYRSNNDAYYPGTMTGDCPNAVYNIYTTPVKYIEEMPSDPKSSAGYYYRCNISTSDYTLGTYLEGGSGSCLGTCKTGVQCNYCVGPYGQTYP
;
A
#
# COMPACT_ATOMS: atom_id res chain seq x y z
N MET A 1 -22.67 -38.78 19.87
CA MET A 1 -22.20 -37.49 20.44
C MET A 1 -20.72 -37.19 20.14
N VAL A 2 -19.85 -38.20 19.98
CA VAL A 2 -18.40 -38.02 19.68
C VAL A 2 -18.13 -37.29 18.34
N VAL A 3 -18.96 -37.50 17.32
CA VAL A 3 -18.79 -36.85 16.01
C VAL A 3 -19.02 -35.34 16.11
N VAL A 4 -20.04 -34.91 16.85
CA VAL A 4 -20.36 -33.49 17.04
C VAL A 4 -19.24 -32.78 17.80
N THR A 5 -18.66 -33.42 18.82
CA THR A 5 -17.54 -32.84 19.57
C THR A 5 -16.29 -32.67 18.71
N ILE A 6 -16.00 -33.63 17.81
CA ILE A 6 -14.85 -33.54 16.89
C ILE A 6 -15.09 -32.47 15.82
N ILE A 7 -16.32 -32.36 15.28
CA ILE A 7 -16.67 -31.31 14.31
C ILE A 7 -16.56 -29.91 14.94
N VAL A 8 -17.04 -29.72 16.17
CA VAL A 8 -16.93 -28.43 16.88
C VAL A 8 -15.46 -28.05 17.13
N LEU A 9 -14.61 -29.02 17.50
CA LEU A 9 -13.18 -28.79 17.66
C LEU A 9 -12.50 -28.38 16.34
N LEU A 10 -12.72 -29.13 15.26
CA LEU A 10 -12.10 -28.86 13.96
C LEU A 10 -12.59 -27.54 13.32
N THR A 11 -13.87 -27.22 13.49
CA THR A 11 -14.45 -25.96 12.97
C THR A 11 -13.93 -24.73 13.72
N SER A 12 -13.67 -24.84 15.02
CA SER A 12 -13.12 -23.71 15.79
C SER A 12 -11.68 -23.35 15.38
N ALA A 13 -10.82 -24.34 15.12
CA ALA A 13 -9.42 -24.11 14.72
C ALA A 13 -9.27 -23.56 13.28
N THR A 14 -10.20 -23.90 12.39
CA THR A 14 -10.17 -23.49 10.98
C THR A 14 -10.56 -22.02 10.77
N ILE A 15 -11.42 -21.46 11.62
CA ILE A 15 -11.86 -20.06 11.50
C ILE A 15 -10.71 -19.08 11.83
N VAL A 16 -9.94 -19.35 12.89
CA VAL A 16 -8.85 -18.47 13.32
C VAL A 16 -7.76 -18.38 12.25
N THR A 17 -7.37 -19.51 11.68
CA THR A 17 -6.35 -19.58 10.62
C THR A 17 -6.81 -18.85 9.36
N TYR A 18 -8.07 -19.05 8.93
CA TYR A 18 -8.62 -18.39 7.74
C TYR A 18 -8.56 -16.86 7.81
N THR A 19 -8.88 -16.26 8.97
CA THR A 19 -8.83 -14.79 9.12
C THR A 19 -7.41 -14.22 9.06
N ALA A 20 -6.41 -14.97 9.53
CA ALA A 20 -5.00 -14.59 9.44
C ALA A 20 -4.50 -14.64 7.99
N PHE A 21 -4.85 -15.68 7.23
CA PHE A 21 -4.52 -15.81 5.81
C PHE A 21 -5.09 -14.66 4.97
N LEU A 22 -6.35 -14.27 5.23
CA LEU A 22 -6.96 -13.15 4.52
C LEU A 22 -6.26 -11.82 4.81
N LYS A 23 -5.81 -11.59 6.05
CA LYS A 23 -5.00 -10.41 6.40
C LYS A 23 -3.68 -10.41 5.63
N GLN A 24 -2.97 -11.54 5.62
CA GLN A 24 -1.70 -11.67 4.91
C GLN A 24 -1.86 -11.47 3.39
N SER A 25 -2.93 -11.99 2.79
CA SER A 25 -3.23 -11.79 1.36
C SER A 25 -3.47 -10.31 1.03
N ARG A 26 -4.22 -9.59 1.87
CA ARG A 26 -4.43 -8.13 1.70
C ARG A 26 -3.14 -7.36 1.89
N ASP A 27 -2.33 -7.69 2.89
CA ASP A 27 -1.04 -7.03 3.12
C ASP A 27 -0.07 -7.29 1.95
N ALA A 28 -0.06 -8.49 1.36
CA ALA A 28 0.69 -8.78 0.15
C ALA A 28 0.22 -7.95 -1.05
N LYS A 29 -1.10 -7.81 -1.22
CA LYS A 29 -1.69 -6.92 -2.25
C LYS A 29 -1.26 -5.47 -2.05
N ARG A 30 -1.35 -4.93 -0.82
CA ARG A 30 -0.93 -3.55 -0.50
C ARG A 30 0.55 -3.32 -0.80
N LYS A 31 1.41 -4.28 -0.49
CA LYS A 31 2.85 -4.20 -0.84
C LYS A 31 3.07 -4.19 -2.35
N ALA A 32 2.41 -5.09 -3.08
CA ALA A 32 2.50 -5.14 -4.54
C ALA A 32 2.02 -3.83 -5.18
N ASP A 33 0.94 -3.24 -4.66
CA ASP A 33 0.40 -1.97 -5.12
C ASP A 33 1.38 -0.80 -4.89
N LEU A 34 2.07 -0.77 -3.75
CA LEU A 34 3.14 0.20 -3.51
C LEU A 34 4.34 0.03 -4.46
N GLU A 35 4.72 -1.22 -4.77
CA GLU A 35 5.80 -1.48 -5.73
C GLU A 35 5.40 -1.05 -7.16
N GLN A 36 4.14 -1.21 -7.55
CA GLN A 36 3.64 -0.69 -8.84
C GLN A 36 3.76 0.83 -8.91
N ILE A 37 3.38 1.54 -7.84
CA ILE A 37 3.51 3.00 -7.78
C ILE A 37 4.99 3.41 -7.83
N ARG A 38 5.86 2.74 -7.06
CA ARG A 38 7.32 2.96 -7.13
C ARG A 38 7.84 2.78 -8.54
N ALA A 39 7.47 1.70 -9.22
CA ALA A 39 7.95 1.41 -10.57
C ALA A 39 7.55 2.54 -11.53
N ALA A 40 6.33 3.07 -11.40
CA ALA A 40 5.86 4.21 -12.17
C ALA A 40 6.68 5.49 -11.89
N LEU A 41 7.03 5.75 -10.62
CA LEU A 41 7.88 6.87 -10.23
C LEU A 41 9.30 6.72 -10.81
N GLU A 42 9.91 5.55 -10.72
CA GLU A 42 11.26 5.32 -11.22
C GLU A 42 11.30 5.38 -12.76
N MET A 43 10.30 4.86 -13.45
CA MET A 43 10.18 5.01 -14.91
C MET A 43 10.03 6.49 -15.32
N TYR A 44 9.25 7.28 -14.58
CA TYR A 44 9.16 8.73 -14.83
C TYR A 44 10.53 9.40 -14.73
N ARG A 45 11.25 9.10 -13.65
CA ARG A 45 12.57 9.68 -13.42
C ARG A 45 13.55 9.30 -14.53
N SER A 46 13.55 8.04 -14.95
CA SER A 46 14.43 7.54 -16.02
C SER A 46 14.16 8.18 -17.39
N ASN A 47 12.90 8.50 -17.71
CA ASN A 47 12.52 9.00 -19.03
C ASN A 47 12.56 10.52 -19.17
N ASN A 48 12.54 11.26 -18.06
CA ASN A 48 12.54 12.72 -18.10
C ASN A 48 13.87 13.33 -17.64
N ASP A 49 14.85 12.51 -17.22
CA ASP A 49 16.13 12.93 -16.60
C ASP A 49 15.95 14.02 -15.52
N ALA A 50 14.76 14.03 -14.93
CA ALA A 50 14.28 15.08 -14.06
C ALA A 50 13.65 14.43 -12.83
N TYR A 51 13.79 15.13 -11.72
CA TYR A 51 13.09 14.77 -10.50
C TYR A 51 11.58 14.99 -10.65
N TYR A 52 10.82 14.39 -9.75
CA TYR A 52 9.37 14.42 -9.74
C TYR A 52 8.84 15.86 -9.83
N PRO A 53 7.72 16.09 -10.55
CA PRO A 53 7.24 17.43 -10.81
C PRO A 53 6.62 18.03 -9.53
N GLY A 54 7.47 18.70 -8.76
CA GLY A 54 7.08 19.43 -7.56
C GLY A 54 7.04 18.60 -6.28
N THR A 55 6.53 19.23 -5.22
CA THR A 55 6.32 18.59 -3.91
C THR A 55 4.85 18.23 -3.76
N MET A 56 4.55 16.98 -3.45
CA MET A 56 3.20 16.46 -3.32
C MET A 56 3.11 15.62 -2.05
N THR A 57 2.12 15.90 -1.21
CA THR A 57 1.88 15.12 0.00
C THR A 57 0.39 14.87 0.15
N GLY A 58 0.00 13.60 0.25
CA GLY A 58 -1.41 13.24 0.29
C GLY A 58 -1.66 11.81 -0.15
N ASP A 59 -2.91 11.49 -0.43
CA ASP A 59 -3.28 10.19 -0.96
C ASP A 59 -2.81 10.09 -2.41
N CYS A 60 -2.11 9.02 -2.75
CA CYS A 60 -1.51 8.84 -4.06
C CYS A 60 -2.52 8.97 -5.22
N PRO A 61 -3.76 8.45 -5.14
CA PRO A 61 -4.75 8.69 -6.20
C PRO A 61 -5.14 10.15 -6.40
N ASN A 62 -4.96 11.03 -5.41
CA ASN A 62 -5.26 12.46 -5.56
C ASN A 62 -4.00 13.29 -5.84
N ALA A 63 -2.86 12.88 -5.30
CA ALA A 63 -1.58 13.56 -5.49
C ALA A 63 -0.94 13.18 -6.84
N VAL A 64 -0.97 11.92 -7.24
CA VAL A 64 -0.15 11.41 -8.35
C VAL A 64 -0.96 11.30 -9.65
N TYR A 65 -2.28 11.19 -9.59
CA TYR A 65 -3.08 10.82 -10.75
C TYR A 65 -2.88 11.69 -12.00
N ASN A 66 -2.89 13.02 -11.87
CA ASN A 66 -2.81 13.90 -13.05
C ASN A 66 -1.43 13.93 -13.72
N ILE A 67 -0.34 13.59 -13.02
CA ILE A 67 1.02 13.66 -13.57
C ILE A 67 1.37 12.40 -14.38
N TYR A 68 0.80 11.25 -14.02
CA TYR A 68 1.24 9.95 -14.55
C TYR A 68 0.21 9.31 -15.51
N THR A 69 -1.02 9.83 -15.56
CA THR A 69 -2.12 9.27 -16.37
C THR A 69 -2.50 10.08 -17.62
N THR A 70 -2.00 11.31 -17.84
CA THR A 70 -2.39 12.08 -19.04
C THR A 70 -1.23 12.86 -19.69
N PRO A 71 -0.75 12.42 -20.88
CA PRO A 71 -1.02 11.11 -21.48
C PRO A 71 -0.47 9.97 -20.58
N VAL A 72 -1.15 8.82 -20.52
CA VAL A 72 -0.77 7.67 -19.67
C VAL A 72 0.66 7.28 -20.00
N LYS A 73 1.60 7.54 -19.09
CA LYS A 73 3.03 7.42 -19.40
C LYS A 73 3.72 6.32 -18.59
N TYR A 74 3.25 5.99 -17.38
CA TYR A 74 3.97 5.10 -16.46
C TYR A 74 3.11 4.17 -15.58
N ILE A 75 1.80 4.41 -15.44
CA ILE A 75 0.87 3.55 -14.71
C ILE A 75 -0.50 3.57 -15.38
N GLU A 76 -1.07 2.39 -15.66
CA GLU A 76 -2.35 2.27 -16.37
C GLU A 76 -3.55 2.65 -15.49
N GLU A 77 -3.59 2.14 -14.26
CA GLU A 77 -4.64 2.42 -13.28
C GLU A 77 -4.02 2.55 -11.89
N MET A 78 -4.52 3.51 -11.12
CA MET A 78 -4.07 3.70 -9.75
C MET A 78 -4.64 2.60 -8.85
N PRO A 79 -3.81 1.83 -8.13
CA PRO A 79 -4.32 0.75 -7.29
C PRO A 79 -5.20 1.29 -6.16
N SER A 80 -6.24 0.52 -5.85
CA SER A 80 -7.17 0.78 -4.75
C SER A 80 -7.00 -0.25 -3.64
N ASP A 81 -7.11 0.18 -2.37
CA ASP A 81 -6.99 -0.73 -1.24
C ASP A 81 -8.08 -1.83 -1.30
N PRO A 82 -7.73 -3.11 -1.10
CA PRO A 82 -8.68 -4.22 -1.18
C PRO A 82 -9.77 -4.19 -0.10
N LYS A 83 -9.65 -3.30 0.89
CA LYS A 83 -10.62 -3.05 1.94
C LYS A 83 -11.13 -1.61 1.84
N SER A 84 -11.45 -1.18 0.62
CA SER A 84 -11.83 0.19 0.24
C SER A 84 -12.92 0.83 1.11
N SER A 85 -13.84 0.05 1.68
CA SER A 85 -14.86 0.55 2.64
C SER A 85 -14.29 1.00 3.99
N ALA A 86 -13.07 0.58 4.33
CA ALA A 86 -12.39 0.93 5.56
C ALA A 86 -11.51 2.20 5.43
N GLY A 87 -11.44 2.85 4.26
CA GLY A 87 -10.79 4.14 4.09
C GLY A 87 -9.27 4.12 4.31
N TYR A 88 -8.58 3.06 3.89
CA TYR A 88 -7.12 3.05 3.84
C TYR A 88 -6.64 3.58 2.50
N TYR A 89 -5.72 4.53 2.56
CA TYR A 89 -5.15 5.18 1.39
C TYR A 89 -3.68 4.82 1.24
N TYR A 90 -3.25 4.60 0.00
CA TYR A 90 -1.84 4.68 -0.34
C TYR A 90 -1.41 6.13 -0.20
N ARG A 91 -0.46 6.40 0.68
CA ARG A 91 0.01 7.75 0.95
C ARG A 91 1.30 8.03 0.21
N CYS A 92 1.38 9.19 -0.41
CA CYS A 92 2.52 9.66 -1.16
C CYS A 92 3.09 10.90 -0.47
N ASN A 93 4.40 10.90 -0.24
CA ASN A 93 5.19 12.08 0.04
C ASN A 93 6.26 12.14 -1.04
N ILE A 94 6.10 13.01 -2.01
CA ILE A 94 6.98 13.17 -3.17
C ILE A 94 7.58 14.57 -3.08
N SER A 95 8.88 14.67 -3.28
CA SER A 95 9.62 15.92 -3.37
C SER A 95 10.35 15.98 -4.71
N THR A 96 11.00 17.11 -4.99
CA THR A 96 11.83 17.28 -6.19
C THR A 96 13.16 16.54 -6.13
N SER A 97 13.37 15.61 -5.21
CA SER A 97 14.61 14.82 -5.12
C SER A 97 14.42 13.41 -4.59
N ASP A 98 13.33 13.19 -3.85
CA ASP A 98 13.07 11.96 -3.12
C ASP A 98 11.57 11.69 -3.02
N TYR A 99 11.18 10.47 -2.71
CA TYR A 99 9.82 10.13 -2.39
C TYR A 99 9.72 9.06 -1.31
N THR A 100 8.61 9.04 -0.60
CA THR A 100 8.22 7.98 0.32
C THR A 100 6.76 7.66 0.10
N LEU A 101 6.49 6.39 -0.18
CA LEU A 101 5.15 5.84 -0.30
C LEU A 101 4.82 5.05 0.96
N GLY A 102 3.59 5.12 1.45
CA GLY A 102 3.16 4.48 2.68
C GLY A 102 1.81 3.80 2.56
N THR A 103 1.61 2.76 3.34
CA THR A 103 0.31 2.11 3.56
C THR A 103 0.19 1.61 5.00
N TYR A 104 -1.00 1.12 5.34
CA TYR A 104 -1.24 0.42 6.60
C TYR A 104 -1.40 -1.08 6.34
N LEU A 105 -0.52 -1.88 6.92
CA LEU A 105 -0.60 -3.34 6.95
C LEU A 105 -1.30 -3.80 8.21
N GLU A 106 -2.21 -4.77 8.07
CA GLU A 106 -2.99 -5.32 9.19
C GLU A 106 -2.13 -6.17 10.14
N GLY A 107 -1.02 -6.73 9.65
CA GLY A 107 0.01 -7.40 10.46
C GLY A 107 1.30 -6.60 10.65
N GLY A 108 1.33 -5.32 10.25
CA GLY A 108 2.52 -4.48 10.35
C GLY A 108 2.67 -3.79 11.71
N SER A 109 3.89 -3.41 12.04
CA SER A 109 4.25 -2.62 13.22
C SER A 109 5.20 -1.51 12.79
N GLY A 110 5.08 -0.33 13.39
CA GLY A 110 5.95 0.81 13.10
C GLY A 110 5.18 2.05 12.68
N SER A 111 5.92 3.12 12.42
CA SER A 111 5.39 4.36 11.86
C SER A 111 6.47 5.04 11.02
N CYS A 112 6.18 5.20 9.73
CA CYS A 112 7.15 5.71 8.76
C CYS A 112 6.67 6.98 8.04
N LEU A 113 5.35 7.12 7.90
CA LEU A 113 4.71 8.33 7.37
C LEU A 113 3.63 8.81 8.33
N GLY A 114 3.01 9.94 8.00
CA GLY A 114 1.81 10.42 8.70
C GLY A 114 0.62 9.45 8.60
N THR A 115 -0.59 10.00 8.59
CA THR A 115 -1.80 9.19 8.61
C THR A 115 -2.14 8.60 7.24
N CYS A 116 -2.17 7.27 7.12
CA CYS A 116 -2.69 6.54 5.95
C CYS A 116 -4.22 6.40 5.97
N LYS A 117 -4.83 6.77 7.10
CA LYS A 117 -6.27 6.92 7.34
C LYS A 117 -6.46 7.84 8.53
N THR A 118 -7.60 8.51 8.66
CA THR A 118 -7.94 9.30 9.86
C THR A 118 -7.72 8.47 11.13
N GLY A 119 -6.76 8.90 11.95
CA GLY A 119 -6.40 8.23 13.20
C GLY A 119 -5.54 6.97 13.07
N VAL A 120 -5.04 6.61 11.87
CA VAL A 120 -4.17 5.44 11.66
C VAL A 120 -2.90 5.86 10.91
N GLN A 121 -1.74 5.62 11.54
CA GLN A 121 -0.44 5.89 10.95
C GLN A 121 -0.06 4.83 9.90
N CYS A 122 0.67 5.25 8.87
CA CYS A 122 1.30 4.33 7.94
C CYS A 122 2.39 3.53 8.68
N ASN A 123 2.33 2.21 8.62
CA ASN A 123 3.27 1.30 9.30
C ASN A 123 4.13 0.49 8.32
N TYR A 124 4.05 0.80 7.03
CA TYR A 124 4.92 0.24 6.01
C TYR A 124 5.16 1.29 4.93
N CYS A 125 6.43 1.62 4.69
CA CYS A 125 6.78 2.60 3.68
C CYS A 125 7.95 2.14 2.81
N VAL A 126 7.94 2.61 1.57
CA VAL A 126 8.97 2.37 0.57
C VAL A 126 9.47 3.70 0.00
N GLY A 127 10.76 3.79 -0.26
CA GLY A 127 11.42 4.96 -0.85
C GLY A 127 11.90 4.72 -2.28
N PRO A 128 12.81 5.53 -2.81
CA PRO A 128 13.53 5.22 -4.05
C PRO A 128 14.45 4.00 -3.90
N TYR A 129 14.87 3.40 -5.01
CA TYR A 129 15.99 2.43 -5.06
C TYR A 129 15.94 1.18 -4.14
N GLY A 130 14.77 0.59 -3.92
CA GLY A 130 14.64 -0.56 -3.03
C GLY A 130 14.57 -0.23 -1.53
N GLN A 131 14.66 1.04 -1.11
CA GLN A 131 14.56 1.42 0.31
C GLN A 131 13.20 1.07 0.91
N THR A 132 13.24 0.54 2.14
CA THR A 132 12.09 0.28 3.00
C THR A 132 12.31 0.95 4.35
N TYR A 133 11.29 1.60 4.89
CA TYR A 133 11.37 2.26 6.19
C TYR A 133 10.67 1.42 7.27
N PRO A 134 11.20 1.40 8.51
CA PRO A 134 10.63 0.68 9.63
C PRO A 134 9.30 1.28 10.13
#